data_AF-A0A812MU61-F1
#
_entry.id   AF-A0A812MU61-F1
#
_cell.length_a   1.000
_cell.length_b   1.000
_cell.length_c   1.000
_cell.angle_alpha   90.00
_cell.angle_beta   90.00
_cell.angle_gamma   90.00
#
_symmetry.space_group_name_H-M   'P 1'
#
loop_
_entity.id
_entity.type
_entity.pdbx_description
1 polymer ?
#
loop_
_entity_poly.entity_id
_entity_poly.type
_entity_poly.pdbx_seq_one_letter_code
_entity_poly.pdbx_strand_id
1 'polypeptide(L)'
;MSAFLWPLVLSASAATAAAVGQDTARRELPAQGALPCSACLWSAKALRAALVEKMPKRVKPKLQRRLSEEVLTKSGDDSACASKRFPKQMVLWAPKTSEIDPRYEDFDEIRGGKSNSLTSEHFQLLASSAEAKGNVTEVCTTLLRIFSDDMVEKCARHEGRIYGALTDHWLCYRKSQLCTTKEAPPGKDDDEDYEREEDE
;
A
#
# COMPACT_ATOMS: atom_id res chain seq x y z
N MET A 1 -14.95 -40.63 -44.95
CA MET A 1 -15.56 -39.81 -43.88
C MET A 1 -15.00 -40.33 -42.56
N SER A 2 -13.98 -39.68 -42.02
CA SER A 2 -13.34 -40.09 -40.75
C SER A 2 -13.40 -38.92 -39.79
N ALA A 3 -14.16 -39.10 -38.70
CA ALA A 3 -14.29 -38.14 -37.62
C ALA A 3 -13.14 -38.36 -36.61
N PHE A 4 -12.34 -37.33 -36.39
CA PHE A 4 -11.34 -37.29 -35.32
C PHE A 4 -12.00 -36.77 -34.04
N LEU A 5 -12.07 -37.63 -33.03
CA LEU A 5 -12.43 -37.27 -31.66
C LEU A 5 -11.13 -36.93 -30.91
N TRP A 6 -10.94 -35.66 -30.57
CA TRP A 6 -9.89 -35.21 -29.63
C TRP A 6 -10.47 -35.09 -28.22
N PRO A 7 -9.78 -35.61 -27.18
CA PRO A 7 -10.19 -35.40 -25.81
C PRO A 7 -9.85 -33.98 -25.35
N LEU A 8 -10.87 -33.25 -24.92
CA LEU A 8 -10.73 -32.03 -24.12
C LEU A 8 -10.15 -32.40 -22.76
N VAL A 9 -8.87 -32.11 -22.56
CA VAL A 9 -8.25 -32.12 -21.23
C VAL A 9 -8.51 -30.75 -20.61
N LEU A 10 -9.57 -30.63 -19.81
CA LEU A 10 -9.82 -29.45 -18.97
C LEU A 10 -8.71 -29.36 -17.91
N SER A 11 -7.83 -28.37 -18.05
CA SER A 11 -6.81 -28.05 -17.05
C SER A 11 -7.41 -27.13 -15.99
N ALA A 12 -7.83 -27.71 -14.85
CA ALA A 12 -8.54 -27.02 -13.77
C ALA A 12 -7.64 -26.51 -12.62
N SER A 13 -6.34 -26.28 -12.85
CA SER A 13 -5.37 -26.16 -11.73
C SER A 13 -4.86 -24.76 -11.38
N ALA A 14 -5.32 -23.69 -12.05
CA ALA A 14 -4.76 -22.34 -11.80
C ALA A 14 -5.53 -21.52 -10.75
N ALA A 15 -6.86 -21.63 -10.68
CA ALA A 15 -7.69 -20.76 -9.85
C ALA A 15 -7.56 -21.04 -8.34
N THR A 16 -7.35 -22.29 -7.93
CA THR A 16 -7.21 -22.67 -6.52
C THR A 16 -5.87 -22.25 -5.90
N ALA A 17 -4.80 -22.11 -6.68
CA ALA A 17 -3.50 -21.69 -6.16
C ALA A 17 -3.47 -20.20 -5.75
N ALA A 18 -4.18 -19.34 -6.49
CA ALA A 18 -4.25 -17.90 -6.19
C ALA A 18 -5.06 -17.59 -4.92
N ALA A 19 -6.16 -18.32 -4.69
CA ALA A 19 -6.99 -18.16 -3.49
C ALA A 19 -6.26 -18.60 -2.21
N VAL A 20 -5.51 -19.71 -2.27
CA VAL A 20 -4.76 -20.23 -1.11
C VAL A 20 -3.61 -19.31 -0.71
N GLY A 21 -2.93 -18.67 -1.67
CA GLY A 21 -1.83 -17.73 -1.39
C GLY A 21 -2.29 -16.44 -0.70
N GLN A 22 -3.46 -15.91 -1.05
CA GLN A 22 -4.01 -14.69 -0.45
C GLN A 22 -4.42 -14.89 1.01
N ASP A 23 -4.93 -16.07 1.38
CA ASP A 23 -5.30 -16.36 2.76
C ASP A 23 -4.10 -16.55 3.70
N THR A 24 -2.97 -17.07 3.20
CA THR A 24 -1.73 -17.13 4.00
C THR A 24 -1.12 -15.76 4.24
N ALA A 25 -1.14 -14.89 3.24
CA ALA A 25 -0.68 -13.51 3.34
C ALA A 25 -1.44 -12.70 4.41
N ARG A 26 -2.76 -12.89 4.50
CA ARG A 26 -3.60 -12.20 5.49
C ARG A 26 -3.29 -12.56 6.94
N ARG A 27 -2.74 -13.75 7.21
CA ARG A 27 -2.43 -14.18 8.58
C ARG A 27 -1.21 -13.48 9.16
N GLU A 28 -0.33 -12.94 8.32
CA GLU A 28 0.88 -12.24 8.75
C GLU A 28 0.64 -10.74 8.95
N LEU A 29 -0.45 -10.19 8.39
CA LEU A 29 -0.83 -8.80 8.60
C LEU A 29 -1.61 -8.64 9.92
N PRO A 30 -1.47 -7.49 10.60
CA PRO A 30 -2.32 -7.20 11.74
C PRO A 30 -3.80 -7.21 11.32
N ALA A 31 -4.67 -7.65 12.23
CA ALA A 31 -6.11 -7.61 12.00
C ALA A 31 -6.57 -6.19 11.63
N GLN A 32 -7.66 -6.09 10.88
CA GLN A 32 -8.24 -4.80 10.46
C GLN A 32 -8.46 -3.84 11.64
N GLY A 33 -8.25 -2.55 11.38
CA GLY A 33 -8.48 -1.49 12.35
C GLY A 33 -7.81 -0.17 11.92
N ALA A 34 -8.16 0.92 12.59
CA ALA A 34 -7.69 2.26 12.22
C ALA A 34 -6.16 2.42 12.25
N LEU A 35 -5.48 1.76 13.19
CA LEU A 35 -4.02 1.76 13.28
C LEU A 35 -3.35 1.02 12.09
N PRO A 36 -3.70 -0.25 11.81
CA PRO A 36 -3.28 -0.94 10.59
C PRO A 36 -3.57 -0.17 9.31
N CYS A 37 -4.77 0.43 9.19
CA CYS A 37 -5.15 1.20 8.03
C CYS A 37 -4.23 2.43 7.86
N SER A 38 -4.10 3.26 8.89
CA SER A 38 -3.22 4.45 8.84
C SER A 38 -1.76 4.09 8.56
N ALA A 39 -1.25 2.98 9.10
CA ALA A 39 0.07 2.47 8.77
C ALA A 39 0.19 2.06 7.30
N CYS A 40 -0.83 1.39 6.75
CA CYS A 40 -0.87 1.07 5.33
C CYS A 40 -0.89 2.33 4.46
N LEU A 41 -1.71 3.34 4.80
CA LEU A 41 -1.78 4.59 4.04
C LEU A 41 -0.42 5.30 3.99
N TRP A 42 0.31 5.37 5.11
CA TRP A 42 1.66 5.90 5.12
C TRP A 42 2.66 5.05 4.34
N SER A 43 2.50 3.72 4.37
CA SER A 43 3.29 2.80 3.56
C SER A 43 3.05 3.03 2.06
N ALA A 44 1.79 3.14 1.63
CA ALA A 44 1.40 3.43 0.26
C ALA A 44 1.98 4.77 -0.24
N LYS A 45 1.93 5.82 0.59
CA LYS A 45 2.58 7.11 0.30
C LYS A 45 4.10 6.95 0.11
N ALA A 46 4.78 6.22 0.98
CA ALA A 46 6.22 5.99 0.90
C ALA A 46 6.62 5.19 -0.35
N LEU A 47 5.88 4.12 -0.66
CA LEU A 47 6.05 3.30 -1.87
C LEU A 47 5.88 4.14 -3.14
N ARG A 48 4.80 4.92 -3.23
CA ARG A 48 4.56 5.85 -4.35
C ARG A 48 5.68 6.87 -4.49
N ALA A 49 6.13 7.48 -3.40
CA ALA A 49 7.22 8.46 -3.42
C ALA A 49 8.52 7.83 -3.95
N ALA A 50 8.87 6.61 -3.52
CA ALA A 50 10.03 5.89 -4.01
C ALA A 50 9.95 5.57 -5.51
N LEU A 51 8.76 5.17 -5.99
CA LEU A 51 8.51 4.92 -7.42
C LEU A 51 8.64 6.21 -8.23
N VAL A 52 8.06 7.32 -7.76
CA VAL A 52 8.12 8.62 -8.44
C VAL A 52 9.55 9.17 -8.48
N GLU A 53 10.35 8.97 -7.45
CA GLU A 53 11.77 9.37 -7.45
C GLU A 53 12.54 8.67 -8.59
N LYS A 54 12.26 7.39 -8.83
CA LYS A 54 12.90 6.62 -9.89
C LYS A 54 12.29 6.88 -11.27
N MET A 55 10.97 7.11 -11.32
CA MET A 55 10.17 7.28 -12.54
C MET A 55 9.35 8.58 -12.49
N PRO A 56 10.01 9.75 -12.52
CA PRO A 56 9.32 11.05 -12.34
C PRO A 56 8.47 11.44 -13.55
N LYS A 57 8.69 10.80 -14.70
CA LYS A 57 7.95 11.01 -15.95
C LYS A 57 7.34 9.69 -16.40
N ARG A 58 6.41 9.75 -17.37
CA ARG A 58 5.87 8.55 -18.02
C ARG A 58 7.00 7.71 -18.61
N VAL A 59 6.99 6.42 -18.31
CA VAL A 59 7.99 5.44 -18.79
C VAL A 59 7.32 4.48 -19.76
N LYS A 60 8.10 3.84 -20.63
CA LYS A 60 7.60 2.77 -21.50
C LYS A 60 7.27 1.52 -20.65
N PRO A 61 6.19 0.76 -20.93
CA PRO A 61 5.78 -0.38 -20.11
C PRO A 61 6.90 -1.41 -19.84
N LYS A 62 7.71 -1.73 -20.87
CA LYS A 62 8.84 -2.66 -20.74
C LYS A 62 9.89 -2.22 -19.70
N LEU A 63 10.11 -0.91 -19.56
CA LEU A 63 11.06 -0.37 -18.58
C LEU A 63 10.39 -0.17 -17.21
N GLN A 64 9.09 0.11 -17.19
CA GLN A 64 8.31 0.35 -15.97
C GLN A 64 8.35 -0.86 -15.04
N ARG A 65 8.19 -2.08 -15.56
CA ARG A 65 8.34 -3.31 -14.77
C ARG A 65 9.70 -3.40 -14.10
N ARG A 66 10.78 -3.35 -14.88
CA ARG A 66 12.16 -3.46 -14.39
C ARG A 66 12.50 -2.40 -13.35
N LEU A 67 12.06 -1.16 -13.56
CA LEU A 67 12.30 -0.06 -12.63
C LEU A 67 11.48 -0.20 -11.35
N SER A 68 10.26 -0.74 -11.44
CA SER A 68 9.43 -1.02 -10.26
C SER A 68 10.05 -2.13 -9.43
N GLU A 69 10.51 -3.22 -10.07
CA GLU A 69 11.28 -4.28 -9.40
C GLU A 69 12.50 -3.69 -8.68
N GLU A 70 13.31 -2.88 -9.38
CA GLU A 70 14.50 -2.25 -8.78
C GLU A 70 14.17 -1.39 -7.56
N VAL A 71 13.03 -0.69 -7.55
CA VAL A 71 12.62 0.17 -6.41
C VAL A 71 12.11 -0.68 -5.25
N LEU A 72 11.27 -1.67 -5.55
CA LEU A 72 10.54 -2.44 -4.54
C LEU A 72 11.40 -3.53 -3.89
N THR A 73 12.49 -3.97 -4.53
CA THR A 73 13.43 -4.94 -3.96
C THR A 73 14.61 -4.30 -3.21
N LYS A 74 14.68 -2.96 -3.14
CA LYS A 74 15.75 -2.29 -2.38
C LYS A 74 15.62 -2.54 -0.88
N SER A 75 16.78 -2.77 -0.24
CA SER A 75 16.91 -3.02 1.19
C SER A 75 17.69 -1.90 1.89
N GLY A 76 17.63 -1.89 3.23
CA GLY A 76 18.34 -0.91 4.05
C GLY A 76 17.82 0.50 3.87
N ASP A 77 18.71 1.49 3.94
CA ASP A 77 18.33 2.91 3.90
C ASP A 77 17.69 3.35 2.58
N ASP A 78 17.93 2.63 1.49
CA ASP A 78 17.35 2.96 0.18
C ASP A 78 16.06 2.21 -0.13
N SER A 79 15.59 1.38 0.81
CA SER A 79 14.27 0.76 0.71
C SER A 79 13.16 1.81 0.66
N ALA A 80 12.09 1.49 -0.04
CA ALA A 80 10.88 2.30 -0.03
C ALA A 80 10.23 2.37 1.37
N CYS A 81 10.54 1.42 2.25
CA CYS A 81 10.09 1.38 3.65
C CYS A 81 11.13 1.89 4.66
N ALA A 82 12.23 2.49 4.20
CA ALA A 82 13.22 3.05 5.12
C ALA A 82 12.63 4.16 5.99
N SER A 83 13.01 4.25 7.27
CA SER A 83 12.45 5.23 8.21
C SER A 83 12.60 6.69 7.77
N LYS A 84 13.55 6.98 6.86
CA LYS A 84 13.75 8.30 6.24
C LYS A 84 12.64 8.72 5.27
N ARG A 85 11.82 7.78 4.81
CA ARG A 85 10.68 7.99 3.89
C ARG A 85 9.43 8.45 4.60
N PHE A 86 9.32 8.21 5.90
CA PHE A 86 8.21 8.65 6.74
C PHE A 86 8.46 10.05 7.30
N PRO A 87 7.39 10.78 7.70
CA PRO A 87 7.51 12.04 8.41
C PRO A 87 8.53 12.02 9.53
N LYS A 88 9.28 13.12 9.69
CA LYS A 88 10.33 13.20 10.72
C LYS A 88 9.76 13.02 12.12
N GLN A 89 8.55 13.51 12.36
CA GLN A 89 7.83 13.42 13.63
C GLN A 89 6.48 12.75 13.42
N MET A 90 6.50 11.51 12.95
CA MET A 90 5.29 10.67 12.93
C MET A 90 4.91 10.32 14.36
N VAL A 91 3.63 10.44 14.73
CA VAL A 91 3.13 10.18 16.09
C VAL A 91 1.85 9.36 16.05
N LEU A 92 1.54 8.69 17.16
CA LEU A 92 0.22 8.11 17.40
C LEU A 92 -0.73 9.22 17.88
N TRP A 93 -1.67 9.60 17.04
CA TRP A 93 -2.71 10.55 17.39
C TRP A 93 -3.97 9.81 17.83
N ALA A 94 -4.35 10.02 19.09
CA ALA A 94 -5.57 9.48 19.69
C ALA A 94 -6.36 10.65 20.30
N PRO A 95 -7.34 11.21 19.57
CA PRO A 95 -8.15 12.31 20.10
C PRO A 95 -8.99 11.84 21.29
N LYS A 96 -9.28 12.76 22.22
CA LYS A 96 -10.08 12.48 23.42
C LYS A 96 -11.54 12.13 23.12
N THR A 97 -12.02 12.50 21.94
CA THR A 97 -13.38 12.21 21.46
C THR A 97 -13.45 10.79 20.90
N SER A 98 -14.40 9.98 21.38
CA SER A 98 -14.61 8.59 20.95
C SER A 98 -15.07 8.42 19.49
N GLU A 99 -15.33 9.51 18.78
CA GLU A 99 -15.81 9.49 17.38
C GLU A 99 -14.67 9.34 16.36
N ILE A 100 -13.42 9.56 16.76
CA ILE A 100 -12.28 9.52 15.85
C ILE A 100 -11.32 8.45 16.35
N ASP A 101 -11.12 7.42 15.52
CA ASP A 101 -10.23 6.33 15.84
C ASP A 101 -8.76 6.77 15.88
N PRO A 102 -7.93 6.10 16.71
CA PRO A 102 -6.50 6.40 16.79
C PRO A 102 -5.80 6.07 15.47
N ARG A 103 -4.89 6.95 15.05
CA ARG A 103 -4.15 6.81 13.78
C ARG A 103 -2.73 7.38 13.85
N TYR A 104 -1.88 6.95 12.92
CA TYR A 104 -0.57 7.56 12.71
C TYR A 104 -0.68 8.81 11.87
N GLU A 105 -0.06 9.91 12.31
CA GLU A 105 -0.12 11.20 11.64
C GLU A 105 1.22 11.93 11.71
N ASP A 106 1.47 12.87 10.79
CA ASP A 106 2.58 13.80 10.93
C ASP A 106 2.26 14.83 12.03
N PHE A 107 3.16 14.96 13.00
CA PHE A 107 3.05 15.95 14.06
C PHE A 107 2.95 17.38 13.52
N ASP A 108 3.62 17.69 12.41
CA ASP A 108 3.52 19.02 11.79
C ASP A 108 2.11 19.29 11.24
N GLU A 109 1.37 18.26 10.81
CA GLU A 109 -0.02 18.37 10.38
C GLU A 109 -0.96 18.56 11.59
N ILE A 110 -0.78 17.78 12.67
CA ILE A 110 -1.56 17.93 13.92
C ILE A 110 -1.42 19.34 14.49
N ARG A 111 -0.20 19.87 14.48
CA ARG A 111 0.10 21.20 15.01
C ARG A 111 -0.52 22.32 14.16
N GLY A 112 -0.97 22.04 12.94
CA GLY A 112 -1.43 23.05 11.99
C GLY A 112 -0.27 23.86 11.39
N GLY A 113 0.91 23.27 11.27
CA GLY A 113 2.10 23.87 10.68
C GLY A 113 3.16 24.36 11.68
N LYS A 114 4.32 24.75 11.16
CA LYS A 114 5.53 25.00 11.96
C LYS A 114 5.49 26.23 12.86
N SER A 115 4.56 27.14 12.60
CA SER A 115 4.43 28.43 13.27
C SER A 115 3.61 28.37 14.57
N ASN A 116 2.86 27.29 14.82
CA ASN A 116 2.01 27.22 16.00
C ASN A 116 2.82 26.78 17.24
N SER A 117 2.46 27.33 18.39
CA SER A 117 3.14 27.08 19.66
C SER A 117 2.93 25.64 20.13
N LEU A 118 3.96 25.08 20.75
CA LEU A 118 3.89 23.74 21.33
C LEU A 118 3.15 23.79 22.67
N THR A 119 2.17 22.90 22.86
CA THR A 119 1.44 22.71 24.12
C THR A 119 2.03 21.51 24.88
N SER A 120 1.68 21.34 26.15
CA SER A 120 2.08 20.14 26.92
C SER A 120 1.58 18.84 26.29
N GLU A 121 0.39 18.85 25.70
CA GLU A 121 -0.19 17.70 24.97
C GLU A 121 0.66 17.33 23.75
N HIS A 122 1.22 18.31 23.05
CA HIS A 122 2.11 18.07 21.92
C HIS A 122 3.39 17.30 22.31
N PHE A 123 3.96 17.58 23.49
CA PHE A 123 5.14 16.85 23.98
C PHE A 123 4.83 15.39 24.31
N GLN A 124 3.61 15.09 24.79
CA GLN A 124 3.18 13.72 25.05
C GLN A 124 3.05 12.92 23.75
N LEU A 125 2.53 13.52 22.67
CA LEU A 125 2.43 12.87 21.37
C LEU A 125 3.82 12.50 20.82
N LEU A 126 4.81 13.40 20.96
CA LEU A 126 6.17 13.15 20.47
C LEU A 126 6.85 11.95 21.13
N ALA A 127 6.45 11.57 22.35
CA ALA A 127 6.98 10.38 23.02
C ALA A 127 6.65 9.08 22.26
N SER A 128 5.53 9.04 21.51
CA SER A 128 5.13 7.89 20.70
C SER A 128 5.88 7.78 19.36
N SER A 129 6.74 8.74 19.02
CA SER A 129 7.22 8.88 17.64
C SER A 129 8.09 7.72 17.16
N ALA A 130 8.98 7.21 18.03
CA ALA A 130 9.84 6.09 17.68
C ALA A 130 9.03 4.80 17.44
N GLU A 131 8.06 4.53 18.32
CA GLU A 131 7.15 3.38 18.21
C GLU A 131 6.27 3.49 16.96
N ALA A 132 5.64 4.65 16.73
CA ALA A 132 4.82 4.89 15.56
C ALA A 132 5.58 4.61 14.25
N LYS A 133 6.81 5.10 14.13
CA LYS A 133 7.66 4.79 12.98
C LYS A 133 8.00 3.32 12.87
N GLY A 134 8.30 2.65 13.98
CA GLY A 134 8.56 1.22 14.01
C GLY A 134 7.39 0.43 13.43
N ASN A 135 6.18 0.71 13.90
CA ASN A 135 4.97 0.01 13.46
C ASN A 135 4.64 0.29 11.98
N VAL A 136 4.76 1.53 11.52
CA VAL A 136 4.57 1.86 10.10
C VAL A 136 5.63 1.21 9.22
N THR A 137 6.89 1.17 9.68
CA THR A 137 7.97 0.48 8.96
C THR A 137 7.69 -1.01 8.84
N GLU A 138 7.23 -1.66 9.92
CA GLU A 138 6.90 -3.08 9.95
C GLU A 138 5.73 -3.42 9.00
N VAL A 139 4.68 -2.61 9.00
CA VAL A 139 3.57 -2.79 8.05
C VAL A 139 4.08 -2.61 6.62
N CYS A 140 4.87 -1.58 6.34
CA CYS A 140 5.42 -1.33 5.02
C CYS A 140 6.29 -2.50 4.52
N THR A 141 7.22 -3.00 5.33
CA THR A 141 8.09 -4.12 4.95
C THR A 141 7.30 -5.41 4.75
N THR A 142 6.25 -5.62 5.56
CA THR A 142 5.34 -6.76 5.39
C THR A 142 4.56 -6.66 4.08
N LEU A 143 4.02 -5.47 3.76
CA LEU A 143 3.35 -5.24 2.47
C LEU A 143 4.30 -5.49 1.28
N LEU A 144 5.55 -5.03 1.34
CA LEU A 144 6.55 -5.30 0.30
C LEU A 144 6.83 -6.80 0.18
N ARG A 145 7.07 -7.49 1.30
CA ARG A 145 7.40 -8.92 1.30
C ARG A 145 6.27 -9.76 0.69
N ILE A 146 5.03 -9.41 0.99
CA ILE A 146 3.85 -10.19 0.58
C ILE A 146 3.41 -9.83 -0.85
N PHE A 147 3.42 -8.54 -1.20
CA PHE A 147 2.77 -8.03 -2.41
C PHE A 147 3.74 -7.44 -3.43
N SER A 148 5.06 -7.63 -3.31
CA SER A 148 6.04 -7.06 -4.25
C SER A 148 5.70 -7.37 -5.71
N ASP A 149 5.39 -8.62 -6.01
CA ASP A 149 5.15 -9.08 -7.37
C ASP A 149 3.86 -8.50 -7.94
N ASP A 150 2.81 -8.42 -7.12
CA ASP A 150 1.55 -7.78 -7.46
C ASP A 150 1.71 -6.28 -7.69
N MET A 151 2.50 -5.60 -6.85
CA MET A 151 2.82 -4.18 -7.00
C MET A 151 3.60 -3.92 -8.29
N VAL A 152 4.58 -4.77 -8.60
CA VAL A 152 5.34 -4.71 -9.86
C VAL A 152 4.41 -4.90 -11.07
N GLU A 153 3.52 -5.88 -11.00
CA GLU A 153 2.57 -6.17 -12.09
C GLU A 153 1.58 -5.01 -12.28
N LYS A 154 1.01 -4.50 -11.19
CA LYS A 154 0.13 -3.33 -11.22
C LYS A 154 0.85 -2.11 -11.80
N CYS A 155 2.10 -1.88 -11.38
CA CYS A 155 2.93 -0.84 -11.96
C CYS A 155 3.19 -1.07 -13.44
N ALA A 156 3.49 -2.29 -13.89
CA ALA A 156 3.79 -2.57 -15.30
C ALA A 156 2.61 -2.34 -16.24
N ARG A 157 1.38 -2.57 -15.75
CA ARG A 157 0.14 -2.38 -16.51
C ARG A 157 -0.41 -0.95 -16.44
N HIS A 158 -0.05 -0.18 -15.42
CA HIS A 158 -0.59 1.15 -15.21
C HIS A 158 -0.18 2.13 -16.33
N GLU A 159 -1.18 2.75 -16.93
CA GLU A 159 -0.99 3.81 -17.91
C GLU A 159 -0.86 5.18 -17.24
N GLY A 160 0.05 6.02 -17.73
CA GLY A 160 0.20 7.39 -17.24
C GLY A 160 1.41 7.58 -16.33
N ARG A 161 1.23 8.32 -15.22
CA ARG A 161 2.31 8.61 -14.26
C ARG A 161 2.27 7.56 -13.16
N ILE A 162 3.44 7.00 -12.82
CA ILE A 162 3.55 5.90 -11.84
C ILE A 162 2.90 6.18 -10.47
N TYR A 163 2.73 7.46 -10.11
CA TYR A 163 2.04 7.88 -8.90
C TYR A 163 0.62 7.28 -8.78
N GLY A 164 -0.09 7.13 -9.90
CA GLY A 164 -1.45 6.55 -9.93
C GLY A 164 -1.48 5.02 -9.90
N ALA A 165 -0.34 4.34 -9.95
CA ALA A 165 -0.32 2.87 -10.05
C ALA A 165 -0.69 2.19 -8.72
N LEU A 166 -0.14 2.68 -7.60
CA LEU A 166 -0.32 2.11 -6.26
C LEU A 166 -1.13 3.07 -5.38
N THR A 167 -2.38 3.30 -5.75
CA THR A 167 -3.31 4.14 -4.96
C THR A 167 -3.52 3.57 -3.56
N ASP A 168 -3.98 4.43 -2.66
CA ASP A 168 -4.32 4.03 -1.29
C ASP A 168 -5.48 3.01 -1.28
N HIS A 169 -6.48 3.20 -2.15
CA HIS A 169 -7.59 2.27 -2.31
C HIS A 169 -7.14 0.91 -2.82
N TRP A 170 -6.32 0.86 -3.87
CA TRP A 170 -5.84 -0.41 -4.43
C TRP A 170 -5.00 -1.18 -3.40
N LEU A 171 -4.03 -0.54 -2.75
CA LEU A 171 -3.12 -1.24 -1.84
C LEU A 171 -3.77 -1.55 -0.48
N CYS A 172 -4.43 -0.56 0.13
CA CYS A 172 -4.88 -0.66 1.52
C CYS A 172 -6.29 -1.21 1.68
N TYR A 173 -7.18 -0.96 0.73
CA TYR A 173 -8.53 -1.54 0.75
C TYR A 173 -8.59 -2.83 -0.08
N ARG A 174 -8.28 -2.78 -1.37
CA ARG A 174 -8.48 -3.94 -2.27
C ARG A 174 -7.49 -5.07 -2.00
N LYS A 175 -6.19 -4.76 -1.94
CA LYS A 175 -5.13 -5.78 -1.91
C LYS A 175 -4.86 -6.32 -0.51
N SER A 176 -4.59 -5.45 0.45
CA SER A 176 -4.26 -5.86 1.83
C SER A 176 -5.47 -5.96 2.76
N GLN A 177 -6.60 -5.33 2.41
CA GLN A 177 -7.80 -5.25 3.23
C GLN A 177 -7.54 -4.76 4.66
N LEU A 178 -6.62 -3.81 4.82
CA LEU A 178 -6.31 -3.18 6.11
C LEU A 178 -7.23 -1.98 6.40
N CYS A 179 -7.74 -1.35 5.35
CA CYS A 179 -8.66 -0.22 5.42
C CYS A 179 -10.06 -0.61 4.97
N THR A 180 -11.05 0.14 5.44
CA THR A 180 -12.40 0.17 4.89
C THR A 180 -12.49 1.12 3.69
N THR A 181 -13.57 1.02 2.90
CA THR A 181 -13.85 1.94 1.78
C THR A 181 -13.97 3.40 2.24
N LYS A 182 -14.35 3.64 3.51
CA LYS A 182 -14.44 5.00 4.06
C LYS A 182 -13.06 5.61 4.33
N GLU A 183 -12.12 4.79 4.79
CA GLU A 183 -10.76 5.24 5.13
C GLU A 183 -9.85 5.36 3.91
N ALA A 184 -10.05 4.49 2.91
CA ALA A 184 -9.35 4.53 1.63
C ALA A 184 -10.36 4.52 0.48
N PRO A 185 -11.03 5.65 0.18
CA PRO A 185 -12.00 5.73 -0.90
C PRO A 185 -11.33 5.61 -2.27
N PRO A 186 -12.05 5.10 -3.30
CA PRO A 186 -11.52 5.03 -4.65
C PRO A 186 -11.23 6.44 -5.18
N GLY A 187 -10.06 6.61 -5.77
CA GLY A 187 -9.67 7.80 -6.52
C GLY A 187 -9.97 7.66 -8.01
N LYS A 188 -9.78 8.75 -8.75
CA LYS A 188 -9.98 8.78 -10.22
C LYS A 188 -9.09 7.79 -10.99
N ASP A 189 -7.97 7.40 -10.39
CA ASP A 189 -7.02 6.46 -11.00
C ASP A 189 -7.37 4.99 -10.66
N ASP A 190 -8.44 4.74 -9.90
CA ASP A 190 -8.89 3.40 -9.49
C ASP A 190 -9.95 2.79 -10.43
N ASP A 191 -10.50 3.57 -11.36
CA ASP A 191 -11.69 3.23 -12.15
C ASP A 191 -11.43 2.22 -13.31
N GLU A 192 -10.17 1.90 -13.63
CA GLU A 192 -9.83 1.15 -14.85
C GLU A 192 -9.80 -0.39 -14.71
N ASP A 193 -10.03 -0.95 -13.52
CA ASP A 193 -9.96 -2.41 -13.29
C ASP A 193 -11.34 -3.08 -13.09
N TYR A 194 -12.46 -2.36 -13.19
CA TYR A 194 -13.77 -2.83 -12.70
C TYR A 194 -14.70 -3.51 -13.73
N GLU A 195 -14.31 -3.66 -15.00
CA GLU A 195 -15.23 -4.20 -16.04
C GLU A 195 -14.78 -5.52 -16.68
N ARG A 196 -14.26 -6.47 -15.91
CA ARG A 196 -13.98 -7.81 -16.46
C ARG A 196 -14.14 -8.92 -15.44
N GLU A 197 -15.36 -9.17 -14.96
CA GLU A 197 -15.81 -10.47 -14.41
C GLU A 197 -17.28 -10.40 -13.96
N GLU A 198 -18.20 -10.13 -14.89
CA GLU A 198 -19.62 -10.55 -14.76
C GLU A 198 -20.10 -10.89 -16.17
N ASP A 199 -19.84 -12.12 -16.63
CA ASP A 199 -20.58 -12.84 -17.67
C ASP A 199 -19.89 -14.21 -17.90
N GLU A 200 -20.05 -15.15 -16.95
CA GLU A 200 -20.02 -16.61 -17.20
C GLU A 200 -20.63 -17.40 -16.03
#